data_AF-A0A853EW48-F1
#
_entry.id   AF-A0A853EW48-F1
#
_cell.length_a   1.000
_cell.length_b   1.000
_cell.length_c   1.000
_cell.angle_alpha   90.00
_cell.angle_beta   90.00
_cell.angle_gamma   90.00
#
_symmetry.space_group_name_H-M   'P 1'
#
loop_
_entity.id
_entity.type
_entity.pdbx_description
1 polymer ?
#
loop_
_entity_poly.entity_id
_entity_poly.type
_entity_poly.pdbx_seq_one_letter_code
_entity_poly.pdbx_strand_id
1 'polypeptide(L)' 'MSGTPADDMAEAVAAGRNEPVKLAVDTRKTEDEQVDDLVAELTALGMNPDREALRTVVRKRSS' A
#
# COMPACT_ATOMS: atom_id res chain seq x y z
N MET A 1 -11.95 28.37 32.84
CA MET A 1 -10.50 28.09 32.90
C MET A 1 -10.27 26.92 33.84
N SER A 2 -9.91 25.75 33.27
CA SER A 2 -9.35 24.53 33.88
C SER A 2 -9.65 23.40 32.85
N GLY A 3 -8.80 23.05 31.89
CA GLY A 3 -7.34 22.98 31.95
C GLY A 3 -6.91 21.61 32.47
N THR A 4 -7.17 20.55 31.72
CA THR A 4 -6.52 19.23 31.89
C THR A 4 -6.40 18.63 30.50
N PRO A 5 -5.18 18.29 30.03
CA PRO A 5 -4.94 17.94 28.64
C PRO A 5 -5.50 16.55 28.38
N ALA A 6 -6.51 16.47 27.51
CA ALA A 6 -6.93 15.20 26.91
C ALA A 6 -5.96 14.76 25.79
N ASP A 7 -4.77 15.36 25.72
CA ASP A 7 -3.79 15.19 24.65
C ASP A 7 -2.80 14.03 24.88
N ASP A 8 -2.79 13.38 26.06
CA ASP A 8 -1.77 12.35 26.35
C ASP A 8 -2.17 10.91 25.98
N MET A 9 -3.30 10.70 25.30
CA MET A 9 -3.68 9.36 24.77
C MET A 9 -3.95 9.34 23.25
N ALA A 10 -3.54 10.38 22.52
CA ALA A 10 -3.52 10.37 21.06
C ALA A 10 -2.12 10.07 20.47
N GLU A 11 -1.08 9.95 21.30
CA GLU A 11 0.32 9.80 20.86
C GLU A 11 0.84 8.34 20.79
N ALA A 12 -0.05 7.34 20.65
CA ALA A 12 0.37 5.94 20.51
C ALA A 12 -0.15 5.24 19.24
N VAL A 13 -0.64 6.00 18.25
CA VAL A 13 -1.04 5.46 16.92
C VAL A 13 -0.23 6.09 15.79
N ALA A 14 1.00 6.53 16.10
CA ALA A 14 1.95 7.11 15.15
C ALA A 14 3.23 6.27 14.99
N ALA A 15 3.20 4.98 15.35
CA ALA A 15 4.25 4.02 15.02
C ALA A 15 3.73 3.05 13.94
N GLY A 16 3.86 3.44 12.67
CA GLY A 16 3.63 2.55 11.54
C GLY A 16 2.22 2.58 10.94
N ARG A 17 1.65 3.76 10.65
CA ARG A 17 0.61 3.84 9.61
C ARG A 17 1.24 3.41 8.28
N ASN A 18 1.15 2.12 7.98
CA ASN A 18 1.09 1.62 6.60
C ASN A 18 -0.25 2.11 6.03
N GLU A 19 -0.33 3.40 5.70
CA GLU A 19 -1.42 3.83 4.84
C GLU A 19 -1.34 3.01 3.55
N PRO A 20 -2.43 2.36 3.13
CA PRO A 20 -2.41 1.58 1.90
C PRO A 20 -2.08 2.54 0.76
N VAL A 21 -0.89 2.37 0.17
CA VAL A 21 -0.47 3.13 -1.00
C VAL A 21 -1.52 2.88 -2.08
N LYS A 22 -2.19 3.94 -2.52
CA LYS A 22 -3.11 3.87 -3.66
C LYS A 22 -2.28 3.75 -4.92
N LEU A 23 -1.88 2.52 -5.22
CA LEU A 23 -1.29 2.15 -6.51
C LEU A 23 -2.34 2.40 -7.59
N ALA A 24 -1.99 3.20 -8.60
CA ALA A 24 -2.87 3.47 -9.74
C ALA A 24 -3.05 2.18 -10.55
N VAL A 25 -4.30 1.83 -10.85
CA VAL A 25 -4.63 0.68 -11.71
C VAL A 25 -4.95 1.23 -13.09
N ASP A 26 -4.12 0.92 -14.10
CA ASP A 26 -4.43 1.28 -15.49
C ASP A 26 -5.34 0.20 -16.09
N THR A 27 -6.64 0.48 -16.18
CA THR A 27 -7.65 -0.47 -16.69
C THR A 27 -7.48 -0.81 -18.17
N ARG A 28 -6.56 -0.17 -18.90
CA ARG A 28 -6.20 -0.53 -20.27
C ARG A 28 -5.14 -1.62 -20.33
N LYS A 29 -4.45 -1.88 -19.22
CA LYS A 29 -3.47 -2.95 -19.07
C LYS A 29 -4.15 -4.23 -18.61
N THR A 30 -3.63 -5.37 -19.05
CA THR A 30 -4.01 -6.68 -18.53
C THR A 30 -3.56 -6.84 -17.07
N GLU A 31 -4.17 -7.77 -16.32
CA GLU A 31 -3.76 -8.04 -14.93
C GLU A 31 -2.27 -8.41 -14.85
N ASP A 32 -1.78 -9.20 -15.80
CA ASP A 32 -0.38 -9.65 -15.80
C ASP A 32 0.58 -8.48 -16.09
N GLU A 33 0.25 -7.55 -17.01
CA GLU A 33 1.05 -6.34 -17.24
C GLU A 33 1.10 -5.43 -16.01
N GLN A 34 -0.02 -5.27 -15.29
CA GLN A 34 -0.05 -4.50 -14.05
C GLN A 34 0.83 -5.12 -12.96
N VAL A 35 0.86 -6.45 -12.87
CA VAL A 35 1.72 -7.19 -11.93
C VAL A 35 3.18 -7.02 -12.30
N ASP A 36 3.54 -7.09 -13.58
CA ASP A 36 4.93 -6.95 -14.02
C ASP A 36 5.46 -5.53 -13.77
N ASP A 37 4.65 -4.49 -13.99
CA ASP A 37 4.99 -3.11 -13.63
C ASP A 37 5.24 -2.97 -12.12
N LEU A 38 4.37 -3.56 -11.29
CA LEU A 38 4.51 -3.57 -9.83
C LEU A 38 5.79 -4.27 -9.37
N VAL A 39 6.12 -5.41 -9.97
CA VAL A 39 7.36 -6.13 -9.70
C VAL A 39 8.56 -5.25 -10.04
N ALA A 40 8.56 -4.59 -11.20
CA ALA A 40 9.64 -3.72 -11.64
C ALA A 40 9.83 -2.52 -10.70
N GLU A 41 8.75 -1.84 -10.31
CA GLU A 41 8.78 -0.71 -9.38
C GLU A 41 9.31 -1.11 -8.00
N LEU A 42 8.78 -2.19 -7.41
CA LEU A 42 9.21 -2.65 -6.09
C LEU A 42 10.66 -3.15 -6.10
N THR A 43 11.08 -3.80 -7.20
CA THR A 43 12.48 -4.20 -7.39
C THR A 43 13.40 -2.99 -7.52
N ALA A 44 12.98 -1.94 -8.24
CA ALA A 44 13.73 -0.68 -8.36
C ALA A 44 13.89 0.04 -7.01
N LEU A 45 12.95 -0.16 -6.08
CA LEU A 45 13.04 0.30 -4.68
C LEU A 45 13.95 -0.60 -3.81
N GLY A 46 14.58 -1.63 -4.37
CA GLY A 46 15.44 -2.57 -3.66
C GLY A 46 14.67 -3.62 -2.86
N MET A 47 13.37 -3.79 -3.13
CA MET A 47 12.56 -4.83 -2.51
C MET A 47 12.61 -6.12 -3.35
N ASN A 48 12.24 -7.24 -2.74
CA ASN A 48 12.07 -8.52 -3.45
C ASN A 48 10.60 -8.93 -3.43
N PRO A 49 9.79 -8.44 -4.38
CA PRO A 49 8.35 -8.68 -4.38
C PRO A 49 7.99 -10.11 -4.81
N ASP A 50 6.98 -10.70 -4.17
CA ASP A 50 6.37 -11.97 -4.61
C ASP A 50 5.31 -11.69 -5.69
N ARG A 51 5.58 -12.19 -6.90
CA ARG A 51 4.71 -12.01 -8.07
C ARG A 51 3.33 -12.63 -7.89
N GLU A 52 3.22 -13.80 -7.26
CA GLU A 52 1.92 -14.48 -7.08
C GLU A 52 1.07 -13.77 -6.02
N ALA A 53 1.72 -13.23 -4.99
CA ALA A 53 1.04 -12.36 -4.02
C ALA A 53 0.51 -11.09 -4.67
N LEU A 54 1.31 -10.43 -5.53
CA LEU A 54 0.89 -9.25 -6.28
C LEU A 54 -0.27 -9.55 -7.23
N ARG A 55 -0.27 -10.71 -7.90
CA ARG A 55 -1.37 -11.15 -8.76
C ARG A 55 -2.69 -11.25 -8.02
N THR A 56 -2.67 -11.78 -6.79
CA THR A 56 -3.85 -11.86 -5.92
C THR A 56 -4.37 -10.46 -5.56
N VAL A 57 -3.47 -9.52 -5.26
CA VAL A 57 -3.83 -8.13 -4.95
C VAL A 57 -4.41 -7.41 -6.15
N VAL A 58 -3.82 -7.55 -7.33
CA VAL A 58 -4.32 -6.97 -8.59
C VAL A 58 -5.70 -7.50 -8.92
N ARG A 59 -5.89 -8.83 -8.92
CA ARG A 59 -7.19 -9.46 -9.18
C ARG A 59 -8.29 -8.98 -8.23
N LYS A 60 -7.99 -8.83 -6.93
CA LYS A 60 -8.95 -8.32 -5.94
C LYS A 60 -9.37 -6.86 -6.21
N ARG A 61 -8.50 -6.07 -6.84
CA ARG A 61 -8.77 -4.65 -7.16
C ARG A 61 -9.46 -4.46 -8.51
N SER A 62 -9.35 -5.44 -9.41
CA SER A 62 -10.01 -5.45 -10.72
C SER A 62 -11.44 -6.01 -10.69
N SER A 63 -11.82 -6.69 -9.60
CA SER A 63 -13.19 -7.17 -9.34
C SER A 63 -14.05 -6.12 -8.66
#